data_AF-A0A0R3SAL4-F1
#
_entry.id   AF-A0A0R3SAL4-F1
#
_cell.length_a   1.000
_cell.length_b   1.000
_cell.length_c   1.000
_cell.angle_alpha   90.00
_cell.angle_beta   90.00
_cell.angle_gamma   90.00
#
_symmetry.space_group_name_H-M   'P 1'
#
loop_
_entity.id
_entity.type
_entity.pdbx_description
1 polymer ?
#
loop_
_entity_poly.entity_id
_entity_poly.type
_entity_poly.pdbx_seq_one_letter_code
_entity_poly.pdbx_strand_id
1 'polypeptide(L)'
;MEEQGLQTNEDLGRASPELWPDQSVSEFISTRQPDLNIQTPSKYRTDLDKEDLELIHDFGSLSTQQLMDKIKHLQNLAYQVGLEECKYFFTTKLISFHRSMDESLADEIRKFNGYFRTLQEKVTKDLISLVDEDECLEDINCKNLNLLEKRIDNAIALHHGQAMRLIIQRGDGRILITVPNDGKVHDLFTAVADAVNVKLAKERAEYNDLISNIDKRDKTAVRNAFSLNPPPKLLNWRRFWRTHCLVSNGAYLADRNTPLKKVPGLCNNTVIRFVRRNRKKQKL
;
A
#
# COMPACT_ATOMS: atom_id res chain seq x y z
N MET A 1 -29.67 -25.34 -27.96
CA MET A 1 -29.25 -26.74 -27.84
C MET A 1 -27.98 -26.85 -28.65
N GLU A 2 -26.80 -27.05 -28.08
CA GLU A 2 -26.43 -28.00 -27.02
C GLU A 2 -25.35 -27.43 -26.09
N GLU A 3 -25.51 -27.67 -24.78
CA GLU A 3 -24.46 -27.49 -23.78
C GLU A 3 -23.48 -28.68 -23.87
N GLN A 4 -22.21 -28.41 -24.15
CA GLN A 4 -21.15 -29.42 -24.00
C GLN A 4 -20.66 -29.38 -22.55
N GLY A 5 -21.29 -30.20 -21.70
CA GLY A 5 -20.80 -30.47 -20.35
C GLY A 5 -19.46 -31.23 -20.40
N LEU A 6 -18.43 -30.65 -19.79
CA LEU A 6 -17.15 -31.32 -19.52
C LEU A 6 -17.39 -32.49 -18.56
N GLN A 7 -17.29 -33.72 -19.07
CA GLN A 7 -17.28 -34.93 -18.24
C GLN A 7 -15.85 -35.26 -17.82
N THR A 8 -15.59 -35.28 -16.51
CA THR A 8 -14.35 -35.80 -15.91
C THR A 8 -14.54 -37.27 -15.57
N ASN A 9 -13.84 -38.17 -16.26
CA ASN A 9 -13.75 -39.60 -15.90
C ASN A 9 -12.78 -39.75 -14.72
N GLU A 10 -13.26 -39.54 -13.50
CA GLU A 10 -12.51 -39.90 -12.28
C GLU A 10 -12.84 -41.34 -11.88
N ASP A 11 -11.86 -42.23 -12.03
CA ASP A 11 -11.91 -43.58 -11.46
C ASP A 11 -11.63 -43.48 -9.95
N LEU A 12 -12.68 -43.57 -9.14
CA LEU A 12 -12.59 -43.61 -7.68
C LEU A 12 -12.21 -45.02 -7.24
N GLY A 13 -10.93 -45.36 -7.43
CA GLY A 13 -10.29 -46.56 -6.87
C GLY A 13 -10.25 -46.52 -5.33
N ARG A 14 -11.41 -46.69 -4.69
CA ARG A 14 -11.59 -46.87 -3.24
C ARG A 14 -11.48 -48.35 -2.84
N ALA A 15 -10.60 -49.12 -3.46
CA ALA A 15 -10.18 -50.38 -2.89
C ALA A 15 -9.04 -50.06 -1.90
N SER A 16 -9.22 -50.45 -0.63
CA SER A 16 -8.13 -50.45 0.35
C SER A 16 -6.88 -51.08 -0.27
N PRO A 17 -5.67 -50.52 -0.05
CA PRO A 17 -4.44 -51.18 -0.47
C PRO A 17 -4.46 -52.62 0.03
N GLU A 18 -4.25 -53.55 -0.90
CA GLU A 18 -4.20 -54.99 -0.66
C GLU A 18 -3.36 -55.26 0.60
N LEU A 19 -3.99 -55.90 1.59
CA LEU A 19 -3.33 -56.39 2.79
C LEU A 19 -2.06 -57.14 2.33
N TRP A 20 -0.92 -56.78 2.93
CA TRP A 20 0.40 -57.36 2.72
C TRP A 20 0.34 -58.82 2.26
N PRO A 21 1.10 -59.22 1.22
CA PRO A 21 1.03 -60.59 0.74
C PRO A 21 1.32 -61.55 1.90
N ASP A 22 0.40 -62.48 2.15
CA ASP A 22 0.49 -63.60 3.10
C ASP A 22 1.57 -64.60 2.65
N GLN A 23 2.78 -64.12 2.40
CA GLN A 23 3.94 -64.97 2.15
C GLN A 23 4.47 -65.42 3.50
N SER A 24 3.94 -66.56 3.92
CA SER A 24 4.36 -67.34 5.07
C SER A 24 5.88 -67.33 5.24
N VAL A 25 6.33 -66.81 6.39
CA VAL A 25 7.73 -66.75 6.83
C VAL A 25 8.44 -68.12 6.76
N SER A 26 7.66 -69.20 6.66
CA SER A 26 8.13 -70.58 6.50
C SER A 26 8.85 -70.84 5.17
N GLU A 27 8.48 -70.18 4.06
CA GLU A 27 9.18 -70.37 2.77
C GLU A 27 10.59 -69.77 2.80
N PHE A 28 10.80 -68.69 3.56
CA PHE A 28 12.11 -68.05 3.70
C PHE A 28 13.13 -68.88 4.48
N ILE A 29 12.67 -69.74 5.40
CA ILE A 29 13.53 -70.53 6.28
C ILE A 29 13.96 -71.84 5.59
N SER A 30 13.13 -72.41 4.71
CA SER A 30 13.43 -73.71 4.08
C SER A 30 14.34 -73.66 2.85
N THR A 31 14.55 -72.50 2.21
CA THR A 31 15.41 -72.41 1.00
C THR A 31 16.87 -72.05 1.27
N ARG A 32 17.27 -71.87 2.53
CA ARG A 32 18.68 -71.61 2.88
C ARG A 32 19.06 -72.38 4.12
N GLN A 33 19.77 -73.50 3.97
CA GLN A 33 21.01 -73.84 4.68
C GLN A 33 21.71 -74.97 3.88
N PRO A 34 23.06 -75.11 3.89
CA PRO A 34 24.08 -74.44 4.70
C PRO A 34 25.13 -73.72 3.82
N ASP A 35 26.18 -73.14 4.42
CA ASP A 35 27.33 -72.47 3.78
C ASP A 35 27.16 -70.98 3.44
N LEU A 36 26.51 -70.23 4.32
CA LEU A 36 26.86 -68.83 4.50
C LEU A 36 27.60 -68.69 5.83
N ASN A 37 28.93 -68.48 5.73
CA ASN A 37 29.74 -67.90 6.78
C ASN A 37 29.25 -66.46 7.03
N ILE A 38 28.08 -66.33 7.64
CA ILE A 38 27.59 -65.07 8.17
C ILE A 38 28.32 -64.93 9.50
N GLN A 39 29.47 -64.25 9.46
CA GLN A 39 29.92 -63.55 10.65
C GLN A 39 28.80 -62.60 11.02
N THR A 40 27.96 -63.01 11.97
CA THR A 40 27.11 -62.10 12.70
C THR A 40 28.02 -60.98 13.19
N PRO A 41 27.79 -59.71 12.83
CA PRO A 41 28.58 -58.64 13.39
C PRO A 41 28.42 -58.74 14.91
N SER A 42 29.55 -58.80 15.62
CA SER A 42 29.64 -59.01 17.07
C SER A 42 28.95 -57.93 17.92
N LYS A 43 28.20 -57.01 17.31
CA LYS A 43 27.49 -55.90 17.94
C LYS A 43 26.23 -56.31 18.73
N TYR A 44 25.72 -57.53 18.54
CA TYR A 44 24.65 -58.06 19.38
C TYR A 44 25.18 -58.84 20.60
N ARG A 45 26.50 -58.83 20.81
CA ARG A 45 27.09 -59.34 22.03
C ARG A 45 27.17 -58.20 23.04
N THR A 46 26.04 -57.98 23.74
CA THR A 46 25.95 -57.48 25.13
C THR A 46 26.76 -56.23 25.45
N ASP A 47 26.16 -55.06 25.25
CA ASP A 47 26.19 -54.02 26.27
C ASP A 47 24.72 -53.67 26.54
N LEU A 48 24.04 -54.55 27.30
CA LEU A 48 22.75 -54.19 27.87
C LEU A 48 23.07 -53.23 29.00
N ASP A 49 22.61 -51.99 28.89
CA ASP A 49 22.82 -51.03 29.96
C ASP A 49 22.08 -51.51 31.21
N LYS A 50 22.45 -50.99 32.39
CA LYS A 50 21.82 -51.37 33.65
C LYS A 50 20.29 -51.21 33.59
N GLU A 51 19.84 -50.18 32.88
CA GLU A 51 18.44 -49.88 32.61
C GLU A 51 17.77 -50.96 31.74
N ASP A 52 18.46 -51.48 30.71
CA ASP A 52 17.95 -52.55 29.86
C ASP A 52 17.84 -53.88 30.63
N LEU A 53 18.82 -54.19 31.51
CA LEU A 53 18.79 -55.37 32.37
C LEU A 53 17.67 -55.29 33.41
N GLU A 54 17.45 -54.12 34.01
CA GLU A 54 16.31 -53.85 34.91
C GLU A 54 14.98 -53.99 34.14
N LEU A 55 14.90 -53.46 32.92
CA LEU A 55 13.71 -53.53 32.09
C LEU A 55 13.37 -54.98 31.69
N ILE A 56 14.36 -55.77 31.31
CA ILE A 56 14.20 -57.20 30.97
C ILE A 56 13.77 -57.99 32.21
N HIS A 57 14.36 -57.73 33.37
CA HIS A 57 13.96 -58.36 34.63
C HIS A 57 12.53 -57.98 35.02
N ASP A 58 12.17 -56.71 34.88
CA ASP A 58 10.84 -56.18 35.18
C ASP A 58 9.77 -56.68 34.22
N PHE A 59 10.11 -56.98 32.95
CA PHE A 59 9.20 -57.63 32.01
C PHE A 59 9.14 -59.15 32.18
N GLY A 60 10.25 -59.78 32.56
CA GLY A 60 10.34 -61.21 32.84
C GLY A 60 9.66 -61.62 34.15
N SER A 61 9.51 -60.70 35.10
CA SER A 61 8.80 -60.91 36.37
C SER A 61 7.29 -60.67 36.29
N LEU A 62 6.77 -60.20 35.15
CA LEU A 62 5.33 -60.00 34.97
C LEU A 62 4.61 -61.34 34.81
N SER A 63 3.45 -61.46 35.45
CA SER A 63 2.52 -62.51 35.09
C SER A 63 1.94 -62.27 33.68
N THR A 64 1.49 -63.34 33.03
CA THR A 64 0.86 -63.29 31.70
C THR A 64 -0.28 -62.26 31.64
N GLN A 65 -1.04 -62.11 32.72
CA GLN A 65 -2.11 -61.12 32.84
C GLN A 65 -1.57 -59.68 32.81
N GLN A 66 -0.52 -59.40 33.58
CA GLN A 66 0.10 -58.07 33.63
C GLN A 66 0.78 -57.69 32.31
N LEU A 67 1.38 -58.67 31.62
CA LEU A 67 1.94 -58.46 30.28
C LEU A 67 0.84 -58.10 29.28
N MET A 68 -0.28 -58.82 29.30
CA MET A 68 -1.44 -58.52 28.43
C MET A 68 -2.01 -57.13 28.70
N ASP A 69 -2.06 -56.70 29.96
CA ASP A 69 -2.52 -55.34 30.31
C ASP A 69 -1.54 -54.26 29.83
N LYS A 70 -0.21 -54.50 29.91
CA LYS A 70 0.80 -53.58 29.33
C LYS A 70 0.71 -53.51 27.81
N ILE A 71 0.49 -54.62 27.11
CA ILE A 71 0.32 -54.64 25.65
C ILE A 71 -0.92 -53.84 25.24
N LYS A 72 -2.05 -54.04 25.92
CA LYS A 72 -3.28 -53.25 25.67
C LYS A 72 -3.06 -51.77 25.94
N HIS A 73 -2.33 -51.43 27.02
CA HIS A 73 -2.00 -50.05 27.33
C HIS A 73 -1.14 -49.40 26.23
N LEU A 74 -0.10 -50.10 25.75
CA LEU A 74 0.74 -49.64 24.63
C LEU A 74 -0.05 -49.50 23.33
N GLN A 75 -0.95 -50.43 23.02
CA GLN A 75 -1.82 -50.35 21.85
C GLN A 75 -2.76 -49.13 21.93
N ASN A 76 -3.35 -48.89 23.11
CA ASN A 76 -4.19 -47.71 23.35
C ASN A 76 -3.40 -46.41 23.24
N LEU A 77 -2.16 -46.38 23.75
CA LEU A 77 -1.27 -45.23 23.66
C LEU A 77 -0.87 -44.96 22.20
N ALA A 78 -0.48 -46.00 21.45
CA ALA A 78 -0.16 -45.88 20.03
C ALA A 78 -1.36 -45.38 19.21
N TYR A 79 -2.57 -45.85 19.53
CA TYR A 79 -3.80 -45.37 18.90
C TYR A 79 -4.08 -43.89 19.23
N GLN A 80 -3.93 -43.49 20.49
CA GLN A 80 -4.08 -42.10 20.91
C GLN A 80 -3.07 -41.18 20.22
N VAL A 81 -1.80 -41.57 20.17
CA VAL A 81 -0.75 -40.82 19.47
C VAL A 81 -1.09 -40.69 17.99
N GLY A 82 -1.54 -41.76 17.34
CA GLY A 82 -1.97 -41.69 15.94
C GLY A 82 -3.14 -40.71 15.71
N LEU A 83 -4.12 -40.69 16.62
CA LEU A 83 -5.23 -39.71 16.55
C LEU A 83 -4.74 -38.27 16.72
N GLU A 84 -3.83 -38.03 17.65
CA GLU A 84 -3.25 -36.71 17.88
C GLU A 84 -2.44 -36.25 16.67
N GLU A 85 -1.57 -37.10 16.12
CA GLU A 85 -0.78 -36.79 14.93
C GLU A 85 -1.66 -36.50 13.72
N CYS A 86 -2.70 -37.31 13.48
CA CYS A 86 -3.68 -37.03 12.43
C CYS A 86 -4.32 -35.65 12.63
N LYS A 87 -4.76 -35.33 13.85
CA LYS A 87 -5.37 -34.03 14.16
C LYS A 87 -4.41 -32.87 13.88
N TYR A 88 -3.16 -32.96 14.35
CA TYR A 88 -2.14 -31.92 14.10
C TYR A 88 -1.81 -31.78 12.61
N PHE A 89 -1.72 -32.89 11.87
CA PHE A 89 -1.50 -32.89 10.44
C PHE A 89 -2.64 -32.18 9.69
N PHE A 90 -3.89 -32.52 9.99
CA PHE A 90 -5.06 -31.88 9.36
C PHE A 90 -5.17 -30.40 9.72
N THR A 91 -4.95 -30.01 10.97
CA THR A 91 -4.96 -28.59 11.35
C THR A 91 -3.87 -27.80 10.66
N THR A 92 -2.65 -28.36 10.58
CA THR A 92 -1.52 -27.69 9.92
C THR A 92 -1.78 -27.52 8.42
N LYS A 93 -2.33 -28.56 7.78
CA LYS A 93 -2.67 -28.54 6.35
C LYS A 93 -3.85 -27.62 6.03
N LEU A 94 -4.82 -27.49 6.94
CA LEU A 94 -5.94 -26.57 6.79
C LEU A 94 -5.49 -25.11 6.96
N ILE A 95 -4.60 -24.82 7.92
CA ILE A 95 -4.01 -23.50 8.11
C ILE A 95 -3.15 -23.11 6.88
N SER A 96 -2.34 -24.02 6.36
CA SER A 96 -1.53 -23.74 5.16
C SER A 96 -2.40 -23.50 3.92
N PHE A 97 -3.50 -24.25 3.77
CA PHE A 97 -4.46 -24.05 2.69
C PHE A 97 -5.18 -22.70 2.80
N HIS A 98 -5.70 -22.35 3.98
CA HIS A 98 -6.34 -21.06 4.21
C HIS A 98 -5.38 -19.90 3.93
N ARG A 99 -4.14 -19.99 4.40
CA ARG A 99 -3.10 -18.99 4.14
C ARG A 99 -2.79 -18.86 2.63
N SER A 100 -2.71 -19.98 1.92
CA SER A 100 -2.52 -19.98 0.46
C SER A 100 -3.68 -19.31 -0.28
N MET A 101 -4.92 -19.49 0.20
CA MET A 101 -6.10 -18.85 -0.36
C MET A 101 -6.10 -17.33 -0.12
N ASP A 102 -5.70 -16.90 1.07
CA ASP A 102 -5.55 -15.48 1.42
C ASP A 102 -4.44 -14.80 0.60
N GLU A 103 -3.31 -15.49 0.38
CA GLU A 103 -2.21 -14.97 -0.44
C GLU A 103 -2.60 -14.84 -1.92
N SER A 104 -3.37 -15.79 -2.47
CA SER A 104 -3.90 -15.69 -3.84
C SER A 104 -4.85 -14.50 -4.01
N LEU A 105 -5.77 -14.31 -3.06
CA LEU A 105 -6.69 -13.17 -3.06
C LEU A 105 -5.93 -11.84 -2.93
N ALA A 106 -4.91 -11.80 -2.05
CA ALA A 106 -4.07 -10.62 -1.88
C ALA A 106 -3.32 -10.26 -3.16
N ASP A 107 -2.84 -11.26 -3.91
CA ASP A 107 -2.17 -11.03 -5.19
C ASP A 107 -3.13 -10.59 -6.29
N GLU A 108 -4.37 -11.09 -6.33
CA GLU A 108 -5.41 -10.55 -7.21
C GLU A 108 -5.72 -9.09 -6.91
N ILE A 109 -5.87 -8.73 -5.63
CA ILE A 109 -6.10 -7.35 -5.21
C ILE A 109 -4.90 -6.45 -5.59
N ARG A 110 -3.65 -6.94 -5.45
CA ARG A 110 -2.47 -6.19 -5.90
C ARG A 110 -2.45 -5.99 -7.40
N LYS A 111 -2.77 -7.04 -8.19
CA LYS A 111 -2.86 -6.95 -9.65
C LYS A 111 -3.93 -5.95 -10.07
N PHE A 112 -5.13 -6.03 -9.50
CA PHE A 112 -6.22 -5.09 -9.75
C PHE A 112 -5.82 -3.64 -9.43
N ASN A 113 -5.21 -3.40 -8.26
CA ASN A 113 -4.71 -2.06 -7.90
C ASN A 113 -3.63 -1.56 -8.85
N GLY A 114 -2.78 -2.46 -9.38
CA GLY A 114 -1.81 -2.15 -10.43
C GLY A 114 -2.48 -1.71 -11.73
N TYR A 115 -3.47 -2.48 -12.21
CA TYR A 115 -4.27 -2.10 -13.38
C TYR A 115 -5.00 -0.77 -13.18
N PHE A 116 -5.60 -0.55 -12.01
CA PHE A 116 -6.28 0.71 -11.70
C PHE A 116 -5.31 1.90 -11.73
N ARG A 117 -4.12 1.75 -11.14
CA ARG A 117 -3.09 2.80 -11.14
C ARG A 117 -2.62 3.14 -12.55
N THR A 118 -2.33 2.13 -13.37
CA THR A 118 -1.90 2.35 -14.77
C THR A 118 -3.00 3.01 -15.61
N LEU A 119 -4.27 2.65 -15.38
CA LEU A 119 -5.41 3.33 -16.00
C LEU A 119 -5.51 4.78 -15.54
N GLN A 120 -5.38 5.03 -14.23
CA GLN A 120 -5.39 6.38 -13.68
C GLN A 120 -4.27 7.24 -14.26
N GLU A 121 -3.06 6.70 -14.42
CA GLU A 121 -1.92 7.38 -15.05
C GLU A 121 -2.18 7.72 -16.52
N LYS A 122 -2.77 6.79 -17.29
CA LYS A 122 -3.18 7.06 -18.69
C LYS A 122 -4.21 8.17 -18.77
N VAL A 123 -5.30 8.06 -18.02
CA VAL A 123 -6.37 9.08 -17.99
C VAL A 123 -5.80 10.44 -17.57
N THR A 124 -4.92 10.46 -16.58
CA THR A 124 -4.26 11.70 -16.14
C THR A 124 -3.41 12.31 -17.25
N LYS A 125 -2.62 11.50 -17.95
CA LYS A 125 -1.78 11.96 -19.05
C LYS A 125 -2.65 12.54 -20.17
N ASP A 126 -3.72 11.84 -20.55
CA ASP A 126 -4.62 12.25 -21.62
C ASP A 126 -5.37 13.55 -21.25
N LEU A 127 -5.83 13.67 -20.00
CA LEU A 127 -6.45 14.90 -19.50
C LEU A 127 -5.48 16.08 -19.51
N ILE A 128 -4.23 15.88 -19.08
CA ILE A 128 -3.22 16.95 -19.11
C ILE A 128 -2.95 17.36 -20.57
N SER A 129 -2.79 16.42 -21.50
CA SER A 129 -2.59 16.78 -22.91
C SER A 129 -3.79 17.52 -23.52
N LEU A 130 -5.02 17.10 -23.22
CA LEU A 130 -6.22 17.77 -23.72
C LEU A 130 -6.36 19.19 -23.16
N VAL A 131 -5.99 19.40 -21.89
CA VAL A 131 -6.04 20.72 -21.25
C VAL A 131 -4.89 21.62 -21.73
N ASP A 132 -3.71 21.05 -22.03
CA ASP A 132 -2.56 21.79 -22.56
C ASP A 132 -2.80 22.26 -24.01
N GLU A 133 -3.61 21.53 -24.80
CA GLU A 133 -3.94 21.87 -26.18
C GLU A 133 -4.98 23.00 -26.32
N ASP A 134 -5.74 23.31 -25.27
CA ASP A 134 -6.83 24.29 -25.31
C ASP A 134 -6.44 25.63 -24.64
N GLU A 135 -6.30 26.67 -25.47
CA GLU A 135 -6.02 28.05 -25.04
C GLU A 135 -7.09 28.60 -24.06
N CYS A 136 -8.31 28.06 -24.09
CA CYS A 136 -9.39 28.47 -23.19
C CYS A 136 -9.22 27.92 -21.75
N LEU A 137 -8.36 26.92 -21.54
CA LEU A 137 -8.21 26.19 -20.27
C LEU A 137 -6.90 26.50 -19.53
N GLU A 138 -6.14 27.52 -19.96
CA GLU A 138 -4.91 27.96 -19.28
C GLU A 138 -5.12 28.21 -17.77
N ASP A 139 -6.28 28.75 -17.39
CA ASP A 139 -6.65 29.05 -16.00
C ASP A 139 -6.72 27.80 -15.11
N ILE A 140 -7.03 26.64 -15.70
CA ILE A 140 -7.27 25.37 -15.01
C ILE A 140 -5.99 24.51 -15.01
N ASN A 141 -5.17 24.63 -16.04
CA ASN A 141 -3.97 23.85 -16.26
C ASN A 141 -3.07 23.77 -15.00
N CYS A 142 -2.90 22.55 -14.49
CA CYS A 142 -2.04 22.24 -13.36
C CYS A 142 -1.47 20.82 -13.48
N LYS A 143 -0.15 20.68 -13.29
CA LYS A 143 0.54 19.38 -13.28
C LYS A 143 0.17 18.47 -12.10
N ASN A 144 -0.55 18.99 -11.10
CA ASN A 144 -0.97 18.22 -9.92
C ASN A 144 -2.45 17.84 -10.04
N LEU A 145 -2.73 16.54 -10.18
CA LEU A 145 -4.08 16.00 -10.40
C LEU A 145 -5.09 16.42 -9.34
N ASN A 146 -4.72 16.38 -8.05
CA ASN A 146 -5.62 16.76 -6.96
C ASN A 146 -5.98 18.26 -6.99
N LEU A 147 -5.09 19.09 -7.54
CA LEU A 147 -5.35 20.51 -7.73
C LEU A 147 -6.12 20.76 -9.03
N LEU A 148 -5.88 19.95 -10.06
CA LEU A 148 -6.60 19.99 -11.32
C LEU A 148 -8.08 19.66 -11.11
N GLU A 149 -8.40 18.55 -10.43
CA GLU A 149 -9.77 18.15 -10.08
C GLU A 149 -10.50 19.29 -9.33
N LYS A 150 -9.88 19.82 -8.28
CA LYS A 150 -10.42 20.98 -7.54
C LYS A 150 -10.62 22.21 -8.41
N ARG A 151 -9.73 22.46 -9.39
CA ARG A 151 -9.86 23.60 -10.31
C ARG A 151 -10.99 23.40 -11.30
N ILE A 152 -11.19 22.18 -11.80
CA ILE A 152 -12.32 21.81 -12.64
C ILE A 152 -13.63 21.99 -11.87
N ASP A 153 -13.73 21.47 -10.64
CA ASP A 153 -14.91 21.65 -9.78
C ASP A 153 -15.20 23.13 -9.54
N ASN A 154 -14.16 23.92 -9.23
CA ASN A 154 -14.30 25.36 -9.04
C ASN A 154 -14.71 26.08 -10.33
N ALA A 155 -14.24 25.64 -11.50
CA ALA A 155 -14.62 26.20 -12.79
C ALA A 155 -16.09 25.88 -13.11
N ILE A 156 -16.52 24.64 -12.92
CA ILE A 156 -17.92 24.22 -13.05
C ILE A 156 -18.80 25.03 -12.08
N ALA A 157 -18.39 25.14 -10.82
CA ALA A 157 -19.08 25.97 -9.84
C ALA A 157 -19.14 27.45 -10.24
N LEU A 158 -18.10 27.98 -10.90
CA LEU A 158 -18.10 29.35 -11.43
C LEU A 158 -19.13 29.49 -12.56
N HIS A 159 -19.21 28.53 -13.48
CA HIS A 159 -20.22 28.50 -14.55
C HIS A 159 -21.64 28.46 -13.98
N HIS A 160 -21.86 27.74 -12.89
CA HIS A 160 -23.16 27.67 -12.20
C HIS A 160 -23.41 28.83 -11.21
N GLY A 161 -22.50 29.81 -11.10
CA GLY A 161 -22.64 30.95 -10.18
C GLY A 161 -22.47 30.59 -8.68
N GLN A 162 -21.96 29.40 -8.40
CA GLN A 162 -21.70 28.88 -7.05
C GLN A 162 -20.28 29.20 -6.56
N ALA A 163 -19.39 29.71 -7.41
CA ALA A 163 -18.07 30.19 -7.04
C ALA A 163 -17.86 31.67 -7.42
N MET A 164 -16.81 32.27 -6.86
CA MET A 164 -16.35 33.61 -7.19
C MET A 164 -14.88 33.58 -7.61
N ARG A 165 -14.56 34.44 -8.57
CA ARG A 165 -13.21 34.69 -9.04
C ARG A 165 -12.65 35.88 -8.28
N LEU A 166 -11.43 35.77 -7.75
CA LEU A 166 -10.78 36.81 -6.95
C LEU A 166 -9.39 37.09 -7.52
N ILE A 167 -8.92 38.33 -7.37
CA ILE A 167 -7.64 38.77 -7.92
C ILE A 167 -6.69 39.06 -6.77
N ILE A 168 -5.64 38.25 -6.63
CA ILE A 168 -4.58 38.51 -5.66
C ILE A 168 -3.56 39.46 -6.28
N GLN A 169 -3.29 40.58 -5.61
CA GLN A 169 -2.25 41.50 -6.00
C GLN A 169 -0.98 41.25 -5.14
N ARG A 170 0.13 40.89 -5.81
CA ARG A 170 1.45 40.69 -5.18
C ARG A 170 2.52 41.43 -5.99
N GLY A 171 2.98 42.57 -5.47
CA GLY A 171 3.89 43.46 -6.20
C GLY A 171 3.23 43.91 -7.51
N ASP A 172 3.93 43.71 -8.62
CA ASP A 172 3.44 44.03 -9.97
C ASP A 172 2.57 42.91 -10.57
N GLY A 173 2.52 41.74 -9.94
CA GLY A 173 1.76 40.58 -10.43
C GLY A 173 0.32 40.53 -9.94
N ARG A 174 -0.60 40.15 -10.84
CA ARG A 174 -1.97 39.74 -10.53
C ARG A 174 -2.09 38.23 -10.69
N ILE A 175 -2.68 37.55 -9.71
CA ILE A 175 -2.92 36.10 -9.74
C ILE A 175 -4.41 35.89 -9.57
N LEU A 176 -5.02 35.17 -10.50
CA LEU A 176 -6.42 34.83 -10.47
C LEU A 176 -6.64 33.56 -9.63
N ILE A 177 -7.66 33.59 -8.77
CA ILE A 177 -8.08 32.42 -8.00
C ILE A 177 -9.60 32.27 -8.10
N THR A 178 -10.08 31.04 -8.11
CA THR A 178 -11.50 30.72 -8.04
C THR A 178 -11.77 30.00 -6.73
N VAL A 179 -12.76 30.47 -5.98
CA VAL A 179 -13.11 29.93 -4.66
C VAL A 179 -14.63 29.78 -4.56
N PRO A 180 -15.15 28.68 -4.01
CA PRO A 180 -16.59 28.47 -3.88
C PRO A 180 -17.24 29.46 -2.90
N ASN A 181 -18.46 29.89 -3.19
CA ASN A 181 -19.17 30.96 -2.47
C ASN A 181 -19.63 30.53 -1.06
N ASP A 182 -19.84 29.24 -0.85
CA ASP A 182 -20.19 28.63 0.44
C ASP A 182 -18.96 28.28 1.30
N GLY A 183 -17.75 28.45 0.76
CA GLY A 183 -16.49 28.18 1.44
C GLY A 183 -16.20 29.10 2.62
N LYS A 184 -15.16 28.73 3.36
CA LYS A 184 -14.61 29.52 4.47
C LYS A 184 -13.43 30.35 4.02
N VAL A 185 -13.06 31.35 4.82
CA VAL A 185 -11.81 32.09 4.63
C VAL A 185 -10.60 31.14 4.64
N HIS A 186 -10.66 30.01 5.34
CA HIS A 186 -9.62 28.98 5.24
C HIS A 186 -9.37 28.51 3.80
N ASP A 187 -10.43 28.25 3.04
CA ASP A 187 -10.35 27.72 1.68
C ASP A 187 -9.76 28.75 0.73
N LEU A 188 -10.08 30.03 0.95
CA LEU A 188 -9.43 31.15 0.28
C LEU A 188 -7.91 31.18 0.54
N PHE A 189 -7.47 30.99 1.78
CA PHE A 189 -6.04 30.97 2.11
C PHE A 189 -5.31 29.78 1.48
N THR A 190 -5.97 28.63 1.42
CA THR A 190 -5.45 27.43 0.76
C THR A 190 -5.36 27.65 -0.75
N ALA A 191 -6.42 28.17 -1.39
CA ALA A 191 -6.43 28.49 -2.81
C ALA A 191 -5.35 29.53 -3.19
N VAL A 192 -5.15 30.56 -2.35
CA VAL A 192 -4.06 31.54 -2.52
C VAL A 192 -2.70 30.86 -2.44
N ALA A 193 -2.50 29.97 -1.46
CA ALA A 193 -1.24 29.26 -1.29
C ALA A 193 -0.94 28.36 -2.50
N ASP A 194 -1.94 27.63 -2.97
CA ASP A 194 -1.83 26.72 -4.11
C ASP A 194 -1.54 27.49 -5.40
N ALA A 195 -2.27 28.57 -5.68
CA ALA A 195 -2.04 29.40 -6.87
C ALA A 195 -0.65 30.05 -6.89
N VAL A 196 -0.17 30.53 -5.74
CA VAL A 196 1.18 31.09 -5.62
C VAL A 196 2.24 29.99 -5.76
N ASN A 197 2.03 28.80 -5.19
CA ASN A 197 2.98 27.69 -5.36
C ASN A 197 3.09 27.25 -6.82
N VAL A 198 1.98 27.16 -7.55
CA VAL A 198 1.98 26.84 -8.98
C VAL A 198 2.79 27.87 -9.76
N LYS A 199 2.59 29.17 -9.47
CA LYS A 199 3.37 30.23 -10.10
C LYS A 199 4.86 30.13 -9.79
N LEU A 200 5.24 29.93 -8.53
CA LEU A 200 6.66 29.79 -8.14
C LEU A 200 7.29 28.53 -8.75
N ALA A 201 6.52 27.45 -8.91
CA ALA A 201 6.99 26.23 -9.58
C ALA A 201 7.27 26.47 -11.07
N LYS A 202 6.43 27.25 -11.76
CA LYS A 202 6.63 27.67 -13.15
C LYS A 202 7.89 28.53 -13.31
N GLU A 203 8.02 29.59 -12.50
CA GLU A 203 9.21 30.46 -12.49
C GLU A 203 10.50 29.66 -12.21
N ARG A 204 10.43 28.65 -11.34
CA ARG A 204 11.57 27.76 -11.05
C ARG A 204 11.91 26.82 -12.20
N ALA A 205 10.91 26.28 -12.90
CA ALA A 205 11.12 25.44 -14.08
C ALA A 205 11.81 26.25 -15.19
N GLU A 206 11.31 27.46 -15.48
CA GLU A 206 11.92 28.39 -16.44
C GLU A 206 13.38 28.71 -16.07
N TYR A 207 13.66 28.96 -14.79
CA TYR A 207 15.03 29.18 -14.32
C TYR A 207 15.94 27.95 -14.50
N ASN A 208 15.42 26.74 -14.22
CA ASN A 208 16.19 25.51 -14.39
C ASN A 208 16.47 25.21 -15.87
N ASP A 209 15.48 25.41 -16.75
CA ASP A 209 15.60 25.23 -18.20
C ASP A 209 16.62 26.21 -18.78
N LEU A 210 16.61 27.46 -18.29
CA LEU A 210 17.63 28.44 -18.63
C LEU A 210 19.03 27.94 -18.21
N ILE A 211 19.18 27.42 -16.98
CA ILE A 211 20.48 26.92 -16.51
C ILE A 211 20.96 25.71 -17.30
N SER A 212 20.07 24.76 -17.64
CA SER A 212 20.47 23.56 -18.38
C SER A 212 20.94 23.86 -19.79
N ASN A 213 20.43 24.93 -20.39
CA ASN A 213 20.73 25.32 -21.78
C ASN A 213 21.97 26.24 -21.89
N ILE A 214 22.56 26.68 -20.79
CA ILE A 214 23.77 27.50 -20.83
C ILE A 214 24.97 26.64 -21.22
N ASP A 215 25.63 27.02 -22.31
CA ASP A 215 26.98 26.54 -22.57
C ASP A 215 27.92 27.12 -21.52
N LYS A 216 28.51 26.23 -20.71
CA LYS A 216 29.46 26.58 -19.63
C LYS A 216 30.72 27.29 -20.15
N ARG A 217 30.97 27.24 -21.46
CA ARG A 217 32.10 27.93 -22.12
C ARG A 217 31.77 29.37 -22.52
N ASP A 218 30.49 29.75 -22.61
CA ASP A 218 30.06 31.11 -22.93
C ASP A 218 29.98 31.96 -21.65
N LYS A 219 31.05 32.74 -21.40
CA LYS A 219 31.17 33.64 -20.24
C LYS A 219 30.06 34.70 -20.18
N THR A 220 29.52 35.11 -21.32
CA THR A 220 28.44 36.10 -21.42
C THR A 220 27.09 35.49 -21.05
N ALA A 221 26.79 34.28 -21.54
CA ALA A 221 25.58 33.54 -21.17
C ALA A 221 25.56 33.21 -19.67
N VAL A 222 26.70 32.75 -19.12
CA VAL A 222 26.88 32.49 -17.69
C VAL A 222 26.62 33.77 -16.86
N ARG A 223 27.24 34.90 -17.24
CA ARG A 223 27.07 36.16 -16.50
C ARG A 223 25.62 36.67 -16.51
N ASN A 224 24.92 36.51 -17.63
CA ASN A 224 23.53 36.91 -17.78
C ASN A 224 22.55 35.99 -17.02
N ALA A 225 22.85 34.70 -16.92
CA ALA A 225 22.03 33.78 -16.15
C ALA A 225 22.15 33.98 -14.64
N PHE A 226 23.34 34.33 -14.16
CA PHE A 226 23.59 34.63 -12.74
C PHE A 226 23.23 36.07 -12.33
N SER A 227 22.95 36.96 -13.29
CA SER A 227 22.37 38.28 -13.00
C SER A 227 20.84 38.25 -12.86
N LEU A 228 20.18 37.18 -13.32
CA LEU A 228 18.78 36.93 -13.02
C LEU A 228 18.60 36.56 -11.54
N ASN A 229 17.50 37.04 -10.94
CA ASN A 229 17.19 36.75 -9.54
C ASN A 229 17.24 35.24 -9.28
N PRO A 230 17.84 34.79 -8.16
CA PRO A 230 17.92 33.36 -7.83
C PRO A 230 16.51 32.74 -7.75
N PRO A 231 16.39 31.43 -7.96
CA PRO A 231 15.10 30.77 -8.10
C PRO A 231 14.26 31.02 -6.85
N PRO A 232 12.94 31.26 -7.02
CA PRO A 232 12.07 31.57 -5.90
C PRO A 232 12.14 30.49 -4.83
N LYS A 233 12.43 30.89 -3.59
CA LYS A 233 12.46 29.97 -2.44
C LYS A 233 11.05 29.45 -2.16
N LEU A 234 10.95 28.17 -1.79
CA LEU A 234 9.72 27.57 -1.28
C LEU A 234 9.22 28.37 -0.07
N LEU A 235 7.97 28.81 -0.13
CA LEU A 235 7.34 29.57 0.95
C LEU A 235 6.82 28.62 2.02
N ASN A 236 7.25 28.84 3.27
CA ASN A 236 6.60 28.20 4.40
C ASN A 236 5.29 28.95 4.72
N TRP A 237 4.18 28.48 4.15
CA TRP A 237 2.86 29.08 4.32
C TRP A 237 2.42 29.17 5.78
N ARG A 238 2.77 28.19 6.62
CA ARG A 238 2.49 28.28 8.07
C ARG A 238 3.15 29.48 8.70
N ARG A 239 4.42 29.75 8.38
CA ARG A 239 5.15 30.94 8.88
C ARG A 239 4.62 32.22 8.24
N PHE A 240 4.33 32.20 6.95
CA PHE A 240 3.81 33.36 6.21
C PHE A 240 2.47 33.84 6.76
N TRP A 241 1.51 32.94 6.98
CA TRP A 241 0.19 33.29 7.52
C TRP A 241 0.19 33.69 9.00
N ARG A 242 1.29 33.46 9.73
CA ARG A 242 1.46 34.02 11.09
C ARG A 242 1.81 35.49 11.06
N THR A 243 2.43 35.97 9.98
CA THR A 243 2.91 37.36 9.85
C THR A 243 2.07 38.18 8.88
N HIS A 244 1.32 37.55 7.97
CA HIS A 244 0.51 38.22 6.96
C HIS A 244 -0.97 37.81 7.07
N CYS A 245 -1.85 38.70 6.63
CA CYS A 245 -3.27 38.47 6.41
C CYS A 245 -3.68 39.03 5.05
N LEU A 246 -4.83 38.58 4.58
CA LEU A 246 -5.45 39.11 3.36
C LEU A 246 -6.37 40.27 3.73
N VAL A 247 -6.41 41.29 2.89
CA VAL A 247 -7.32 42.44 3.03
C VAL A 247 -8.10 42.60 1.75
N SER A 248 -9.42 42.72 1.89
CA SER A 248 -10.37 43.00 0.80
C SER A 248 -11.07 44.31 1.12
N ASN A 249 -10.95 45.33 0.26
CA ASN A 249 -11.65 46.62 0.41
C ASN A 249 -11.56 47.25 1.83
N GLY A 250 -10.42 47.08 2.51
CA GLY A 250 -10.19 47.59 3.87
C GLY A 250 -10.59 46.64 5.02
N ALA A 251 -11.32 45.55 4.73
CA ALA A 251 -11.67 44.52 5.71
C ALA A 251 -10.56 43.47 5.86
N TYR A 252 -10.13 43.21 7.09
CA TYR A 252 -9.11 42.20 7.41
C TYR A 252 -9.72 40.80 7.47
N LEU A 253 -9.23 39.90 6.62
CA LEU A 253 -9.56 38.47 6.64
C LEU A 253 -8.67 37.75 7.66
N ALA A 254 -8.92 37.98 8.95
CA ALA A 254 -8.10 37.43 10.04
C ALA A 254 -8.58 36.05 10.53
N ASP A 255 -9.90 35.87 10.63
CA ASP A 255 -10.53 34.62 11.07
C ASP A 255 -10.72 33.66 9.89
N ARG A 256 -10.27 32.42 10.08
CA ARG A 256 -10.29 31.36 9.06
C ARG A 256 -11.64 30.65 8.99
N ASN A 257 -12.43 30.71 10.06
CA ASN A 257 -13.70 29.99 10.16
C ASN A 257 -14.89 30.83 9.67
N THR A 258 -14.68 32.13 9.45
CA THR A 258 -15.70 33.01 8.89
C THR A 258 -16.07 32.52 7.47
N PRO A 259 -17.36 32.34 7.17
CA PRO A 259 -17.82 32.02 5.82
C PRO A 259 -17.62 33.22 4.90
N LEU A 260 -17.28 32.97 3.64
CA LEU A 260 -16.95 34.03 2.67
C LEU A 260 -18.12 34.99 2.45
N LYS A 261 -19.37 34.51 2.50
CA LYS A 261 -20.60 35.33 2.41
C LYS A 261 -20.72 36.42 3.48
N LYS A 262 -20.10 36.22 4.66
CA LYS A 262 -20.16 37.19 5.77
C LYS A 262 -19.06 38.24 5.69
N VAL A 263 -18.12 38.11 4.76
CA VAL A 263 -17.03 39.07 4.61
C VAL A 263 -17.55 40.29 3.85
N PRO A 264 -17.53 41.50 4.44
CA PRO A 264 -17.97 42.69 3.76
C PRO A 264 -17.06 43.02 2.56
N GLY A 265 -17.67 43.29 1.41
CA GLY A 265 -16.96 43.72 0.20
C GLY A 265 -16.16 42.63 -0.50
N LEU A 266 -16.42 41.35 -0.22
CA LEU A 266 -15.86 40.23 -0.96
C LEU A 266 -16.85 39.78 -2.04
N CYS A 267 -16.66 40.27 -3.26
CA CYS A 267 -17.48 39.94 -4.43
C CYS A 267 -16.64 39.34 -5.56
N ASN A 268 -17.30 38.87 -6.62
CA ASN A 268 -16.61 38.44 -7.83
C ASN A 268 -15.70 39.56 -8.38
N ASN A 269 -14.50 39.19 -8.83
CA ASN A 269 -13.41 40.05 -9.29
C ASN A 269 -12.82 41.03 -8.26
N THR A 270 -13.05 40.80 -6.97
CA THR A 270 -12.47 41.66 -5.93
C THR A 270 -10.95 41.49 -5.85
N VAL A 271 -10.24 42.61 -5.68
CA VAL A 271 -8.79 42.63 -5.50
C VAL A 271 -8.44 42.45 -4.02
N ILE A 272 -7.63 41.42 -3.75
CA ILE A 272 -7.16 41.07 -2.42
C ILE A 272 -5.66 41.37 -2.33
N ARG A 273 -5.25 42.01 -1.22
CA ARG A 273 -3.85 42.37 -0.98
C ARG A 273 -3.30 41.69 0.27
N PHE A 274 -2.00 41.41 0.25
CA PHE A 274 -1.27 40.95 1.43
C PHE A 274 -0.93 42.13 2.33
N VAL A 275 -1.29 42.04 3.61
CA VAL A 275 -0.93 43.03 4.64
C VAL A 275 -0.25 42.33 5.80
N ARG A 276 0.80 42.96 6.35
CA ARG A 276 1.52 42.44 7.52
C ARG A 276 0.67 42.67 8.78
N ARG A 277 0.51 41.64 9.60
CA ARG A 277 -0.18 41.71 10.89
C ARG A 277 0.64 42.57 11.85
N ASN A 278 0.13 43.76 12.19
CA ASN A 278 0.73 44.62 13.20
C ASN A 278 0.33 44.12 14.60
N ARG A 279 1.19 43.33 15.24
CA ARG A 279 0.98 42.85 16.63
C ARG A 279 0.86 43.97 17.68
N LYS A 280 1.18 45.23 17.34
CA LYS A 280 1.24 46.36 18.29
C LYS A 280 0.00 47.28 18.30
N LYS A 281 -1.03 47.07 17.47
CA LYS A 281 -2.20 47.97 17.37
C LYS A 281 -3.58 47.29 17.54
N GLN A 282 -3.63 46.11 18.16
CA GLN A 282 -4.90 45.41 18.47
C GLN A 282 -5.23 45.44 19.98
N LYS A 283 -4.84 46.51 20.67
CA LYS A 283 -5.43 46.89 21.96
C LYS A 283 -5.84 48.36 21.84
N LEU A 284 -7.11 48.59 21.56
CA LEU A 284 -7.90 49.77 21.88
C LEU A 284 -9.35 49.37 21.65
#